data_AF-A0ABD0NWV2-F1
#
_entry.id   AF-A0ABD0NWV2-F1
#
_cell.length_a   1.000
_cell.length_b   1.000
_cell.length_c   1.000
_cell.angle_alpha   90.00
_cell.angle_beta   90.00
_cell.angle_gamma   90.00
#
_symmetry.space_group_name_H-M   'P 1'
#
loop_
_entity.id
_entity.type
_entity.pdbx_description
1 polymer ?
#
loop_
_entity_poly.entity_id
_entity_poly.type
_entity_poly.pdbx_seq_one_letter_code
_entity_poly.pdbx_strand_id
1 'polypeptide(L)' 'MGNTATKFRKALISGDEGLACQLYESNPQFKEALEPNASYGEPYQHNTPLHYASRHAMTRLI' A
#
# COMPACT_ATOMS: atom_id res chain seq x y z
N MET A 1 16.18 0.75 -9.85
CA MET A 1 14.76 1.16 -10.06
C MET A 1 13.94 0.61 -8.90
N GLY A 2 13.33 1.47 -8.08
CA GLY A 2 12.63 1.05 -6.85
C GLY A 2 11.36 0.25 -7.14
N ASN A 3 11.23 -0.90 -6.46
CA ASN A 3 10.15 -1.87 -6.60
C ASN A 3 8.76 -1.23 -6.40
N THR A 4 7.75 -1.63 -7.17
CA THR A 4 6.36 -1.12 -7.11
C THR A 4 5.82 -1.15 -5.68
N ALA A 5 6.16 -2.19 -4.91
CA ALA A 5 5.81 -2.33 -3.50
C ALA A 5 6.31 -1.17 -2.63
N THR A 6 7.54 -0.68 -2.87
CA THR A 6 8.10 0.44 -2.12
C THR A 6 7.39 1.75 -2.45
N LYS A 7 7.01 1.95 -3.72
CA LYS A 7 6.24 3.13 -4.13
C LYS A 7 4.82 3.10 -3.57
N PHE A 8 4.16 1.95 -3.63
CA PHE A 8 2.82 1.74 -3.09
C PHE A 8 2.80 1.99 -1.57
N ARG A 9 3.78 1.45 -0.83
CA ARG A 9 3.94 1.73 0.60
C ARG A 9 4.08 3.22 0.88
N LYS A 10 4.92 3.93 0.12
CA LYS A 10 5.09 5.38 0.30
C LYS A 10 3.78 6.13 0.07
N ALA A 11 3.02 5.76 -0.97
CA ALA A 11 1.71 6.36 -1.26
C ALA A 11 0.70 6.11 -0.12
N LEU A 12 0.67 4.90 0.44
CA LEU A 12 -0.16 4.58 1.61
C LEU A 12 0.23 5.40 2.84
N ILE A 13 1.53 5.51 3.14
CA ILE A 13 2.02 6.31 4.28
C ILE A 13 1.67 7.79 4.09
N SER A 14 1.82 8.31 2.86
CA SER A 14 1.55 9.72 2.55
C SER A 14 0.07 10.07 2.46
N GLY A 15 -0.82 9.08 2.34
CA GLY A 15 -2.25 9.34 2.15
C GLY A 15 -2.65 9.56 0.68
N ASP A 16 -1.80 9.20 -0.28
CA ASP A 16 -2.08 9.37 -1.71
C ASP A 16 -2.82 8.14 -2.26
N GLU A 17 -4.14 8.13 -2.06
CA GLU A 17 -5.02 7.06 -2.56
C GLU A 17 -4.94 6.93 -4.08
N GLY A 18 -4.87 8.04 -4.81
CA GLY A 18 -4.85 8.04 -6.28
C GLY A 18 -3.63 7.30 -6.83
N LEU A 19 -2.45 7.62 -6.31
CA LEU A 19 -1.22 6.94 -6.68
C LEU A 19 -1.21 5.48 -6.21
N ALA A 20 -1.70 5.21 -5.00
CA ALA A 20 -1.77 3.85 -4.48
C ALA A 20 -2.70 2.96 -5.33
N CYS A 21 -3.90 3.44 -5.68
CA CYS A 21 -4.81 2.78 -6.62
C CYS A 21 -4.19 2.56 -7.99
N GLN A 22 -3.58 3.60 -8.57
CA GLN A 22 -2.94 3.47 -9.87
C GLN A 22 -1.85 2.38 -9.86
N LEU A 23 -1.01 2.33 -8.82
CA LEU A 23 0.03 1.31 -8.68
C LEU A 23 -0.57 -0.09 -8.49
N TYR A 24 -1.66 -0.20 -7.73
CA TYR A 24 -2.37 -1.45 -7.48
C TYR A 24 -3.05 -2.00 -8.74
N GLU A 25 -3.73 -1.15 -9.51
CA GLU A 25 -4.43 -1.54 -10.74
C GLU A 25 -3.48 -1.74 -11.92
N SER A 26 -2.44 -0.91 -12.03
CA SER A 26 -1.48 -0.97 -13.15
C SER A 26 -0.52 -2.16 -13.06
N ASN A 27 -0.45 -2.87 -11.93
CA ASN A 27 0.51 -3.97 -11.72
C ASN A 27 -0.18 -5.23 -11.19
N PRO A 28 -0.72 -6.10 -12.07
CA PRO A 28 -1.43 -7.32 -11.67
C PRO A 28 -0.58 -8.27 -10.80
N GLN A 29 0.70 -8.45 -11.16
CA GLN A 29 1.65 -9.28 -10.40
C GLN A 29 1.89 -8.74 -8.98
N PHE A 30 1.93 -7.41 -8.84
CA PHE A 30 2.03 -6.78 -7.52
C PHE A 30 0.74 -6.97 -6.72
N LYS A 31 -0.42 -6.83 -7.37
CA LYS A 31 -1.72 -7.07 -6.75
C LYS A 31 -1.88 -8.49 -6.23
N GLU A 32 -1.42 -9.49 -6.98
CA GLU A 32 -1.42 -10.90 -6.54
C GLU A 32 -0.44 -11.15 -5.39
N ALA A 33 0.72 -10.49 -5.39
CA ALA A 33 1.73 -10.61 -4.34
C ALA A 33 1.47 -9.71 -3.12
N LEU A 34 0.54 -8.75 -3.20
CA LEU A 34 0.26 -7.81 -2.13
C LEU A 34 -0.59 -8.49 -1.07
N GLU A 35 -0.03 -8.67 0.12
CA GLU A 35 -0.76 -9.11 1.30
C GLU A 35 -1.20 -7.88 2.13
N PRO A 36 -2.50 -7.54 2.18
CA PRO A 36 -2.99 -6.37 2.93
C PRO A 36 -2.77 -6.46 4.45
N ASN A 37 -2.59 -7.68 4.95
CA ASN A 37 -2.35 -8.01 6.34
C ASN A 37 -0.86 -8.20 6.66
N ALA A 38 0.01 -8.20 5.66
CA ALA A 38 1.45 -8.32 5.90
C ALA A 38 1.97 -7.04 6.54
N SER A 39 2.63 -7.21 7.68
CA SER A 39 3.28 -6.12 8.39
C SER A 39 4.45 -5.56 7.58
N TYR A 40 4.58 -4.23 7.49
CA TYR A 40 5.78 -3.62 6.92
C TYR A 40 7.02 -3.72 7.85
N GLY A 41 6.85 -4.30 9.04
CA GLY A 41 7.91 -4.54 10.01
C GLY A 41 8.05 -3.42 11.05
N GLU A 42 9.02 -3.60 11.95
CA GLU A 42 9.29 -2.73 13.08
C GLU A 42 9.49 -1.24 12.72
N PRO A 43 10.19 -0.87 11.61
CA PRO A 43 10.35 0.54 11.23
C PRO A 43 9.03 1.27 10.96
N TYR A 44 7.95 0.54 10.73
CA TYR A 44 6.61 1.07 10.44
C TYR A 44 5.63 0.74 11.56
N GLN A 45 6.11 0.47 12.78
CA GLN A 45 5.30 0.06 13.94
C GLN A 45 4.45 -1.18 13.65
N HIS A 46 4.98 -2.07 12.81
CA HIS A 46 4.26 -3.24 12.31
C HIS A 46 2.95 -2.95 11.55
N ASN A 47 2.69 -1.70 11.16
CA ASN A 47 1.48 -1.35 10.43
C ASN A 47 1.41 -2.08 9.09
N THR A 48 0.21 -2.54 8.75
CA THR A 48 -0.07 -3.23 7.49
C THR A 48 -0.54 -2.23 6.42
N PRO A 49 -0.53 -2.60 5.13
CA PRO A 49 -1.15 -1.80 4.09
C PRO A 49 -2.57 -1.35 4.44
N LEU A 50 -3.36 -2.28 5.01
CA LEU A 50 -4.73 -2.01 5.42
C LEU A 50 -4.82 -0.95 6.53
N HIS A 51 -3.91 -0.97 7.51
CA HIS A 51 -3.89 0.06 8.56
C HIS A 51 -3.71 1.47 7.97
N TYR A 52 -2.82 1.63 7.00
CA TYR A 52 -2.61 2.92 6.34
C TYR A 52 -3.78 3.31 5.45
N ALA A 53 -4.35 2.36 4.71
CA ALA A 53 -5.55 2.59 3.91
C ALA A 53 -6.73 3.05 4.78
N SER A 54 -6.99 2.37 5.91
CA SER A 54 -8.04 2.74 6.86
C SER A 54 -7.76 4.08 7.55
N ARG A 55 -6.51 4.34 7.94
CA ARG A 55 -6.11 5.61 8.59
C ARG A 55 -6.40 6.83 7.71
N HIS A 56 -6.23 6.69 6.40
CA HIS A 56 -6.46 7.76 5.42
C HIS A 56 -7.82 7.67 4.72
N ALA A 57 -8.71 6.77 5.17
CA ALA A 57 -10.02 6.52 4.56
C ALA A 57 -9.95 6.24 3.04
N MET A 58 -8.96 5.46 2.60
CA MET A 58 -8.77 5.08 1.19
C MET A 58 -9.82 4.05 0.75
N THR A 59 -11.05 4.50 0.52
CA THR A 59 -12.21 3.68 0.16
C THR A 59 -12.04 2.79 -1.07
N ARG A 60 -11.13 3.12 -2.00
CA ARG A 60 -10.89 2.29 -3.19
C ARG A 60 -9.93 1.12 -2.95
N LEU A 61 -9.23 1.12 -1.81
CA LEU A 61 -8.21 0.13 -1.46
C LEU A 61 -8.61 -0.78 -0.28
N ILE A 62 -9.77 -0.52 0.32
CA ILE A 62 -10.39 -1.34 1.38
C ILE A 62 -11.44 -2.29 0.82
#